data_AF-A0A9F1U4H2-F1
#
_entry.id   AF-A0A9F1U4H2-F1
#
_cell.length_a   1.000
_cell.length_b   1.000
_cell.length_c   1.000
_cell.angle_alpha   90.00
_cell.angle_beta   90.00
_cell.angle_gamma   90.00
#
_symmetry.space_group_name_H-M   'P 1'
#
loop_
_entity.id
_entity.type
_entity.pdbx_description
1 polymer ?
#
loop_
_entity_poly.entity_id
_entity_poly.type
_entity_poly.pdbx_seq_one_letter_code
_entity_poly.pdbx_strand_id
1 'polypeptide(L)' 'FKAGVKEYKLTYYTPDYETKDTDILAAFRVTPQPGVPPEEAGAAVAAESSTGTWTTVWTDGLTSLDRYKGRCYQIE' A
#
# COMPACT_ATOMS: atom_id res chain seq x y z
N PHE A 1 6.79 -16.18 -6.73
CA PHE A 1 6.21 -15.98 -5.38
C PHE A 1 7.26 -16.31 -4.32
N LYS A 2 7.41 -15.48 -3.29
CA LYS A 2 8.26 -15.78 -2.12
C LYS A 2 7.42 -15.50 -0.88
N ALA A 3 7.10 -16.56 -0.14
CA ALA A 3 6.30 -16.51 1.08
C ALA A 3 7.01 -15.73 2.20
N GLY A 4 6.22 -15.26 3.16
CA GLY A 4 6.67 -14.59 4.37
C GLY A 4 6.11 -13.18 4.52
N VAL A 5 6.34 -12.61 5.70
CA VAL A 5 5.99 -11.22 6.03
C VAL A 5 6.95 -10.28 5.31
N LYS A 6 6.41 -9.20 4.74
CA LYS A 6 7.17 -8.13 4.08
C LYS A 6 6.59 -6.78 4.47
N GLU A 7 7.43 -5.76 4.45
CA GLU A 7 7.00 -4.37 4.61
C GLU A 7 6.02 -3.97 3.49
N TYR A 8 4.94 -3.29 3.86
CA TYR A 8 3.92 -2.82 2.92
C TYR A 8 4.46 -1.78 1.95
N LYS A 9 5.40 -0.93 2.39
CA LYS A 9 6.00 0.13 1.56
C LYS A 9 6.63 -0.40 0.27
N LEU A 10 7.09 -1.65 0.26
CA LEU A 10 7.70 -2.27 -0.92
C LEU A 10 6.72 -2.43 -2.09
N THR A 11 5.41 -2.43 -1.82
CA THR A 11 4.37 -2.66 -2.85
C THR A 11 3.37 -1.51 -2.95
N TYR A 12 3.00 -0.92 -1.81
CA TYR A 12 1.90 0.04 -1.71
C TYR A 12 2.35 1.50 -1.54
N TYR A 13 3.64 1.76 -1.29
CA TYR A 13 4.19 3.13 -1.38
C TYR A 13 4.72 3.38 -2.79
N THR A 14 4.07 4.30 -3.50
CA THR A 14 4.38 4.62 -4.90
C THR A 14 4.37 6.14 -5.08
N PRO A 15 5.42 6.85 -4.63
CA PRO A 15 5.46 8.31 -4.60
C PRO A 15 5.40 8.95 -5.99
N ASP A 16 5.84 8.23 -7.02
CA ASP A 16 5.83 8.69 -8.42
C ASP A 16 4.51 8.36 -9.15
N TYR A 17 3.48 7.91 -8.45
CA TYR A 17 2.20 7.58 -9.08
C TYR A 17 1.43 8.84 -9.47
N GLU A 18 1.19 9.00 -10.77
CA GLU A 18 0.27 10.01 -11.29
C GLU A 18 -1.19 9.55 -11.11
N THR A 19 -1.92 10.29 -10.28
CA THR A 19 -3.35 10.06 -10.05
C THR A 19 -4.17 10.29 -11.30
N LYS A 20 -5.25 9.51 -11.47
CA LYS A 20 -6.18 9.65 -12.59
C LYS A 20 -7.50 10.24 -12.12
N ASP A 21 -8.23 10.86 -13.04
CA ASP A 21 -9.58 11.43 -12.76
C ASP A 21 -10.60 10.38 -12.29
N THR A 22 -10.35 9.10 -12.60
CA THR A 22 -11.20 7.98 -12.20
C THR A 22 -10.83 7.37 -10.85
N ASP A 23 -9.71 7.80 -10.25
CA ASP A 23 -9.26 7.26 -8.96
C ASP A 23 -10.08 7.85 -7.81
N ILE A 24 -10.36 7.04 -6.79
CA ILE A 24 -10.94 7.52 -5.54
C ILE A 24 -9.79 7.95 -4.63
N LEU A 25 -9.74 9.23 -4.27
CA LEU A 25 -8.72 9.79 -3.40
C LEU A 25 -9.22 9.88 -1.96
N ALA A 26 -8.34 9.52 -1.02
CA ALA A 26 -8.60 9.63 0.41
C ALA A 26 -7.38 10.24 1.12
N ALA A 27 -7.63 11.22 1.98
CA ALA A 27 -6.61 11.85 2.81
C ALA A 27 -6.77 11.36 4.25
N PHE A 28 -5.68 10.87 4.84
CA PHE A 28 -5.66 10.37 6.21
C PHE A 28 -4.68 11.17 7.06
N ARG A 29 -5.11 11.57 8.26
CA ARG A 29 -4.18 11.99 9.31
C ARG A 29 -3.71 10.75 10.07
N VAL A 30 -2.49 10.32 9.79
CA VAL A 30 -1.89 9.15 10.44
C VAL A 30 -0.90 9.60 11.51
N THR A 31 -0.92 8.95 12.68
CA THR A 31 0.09 9.12 13.72
C THR A 31 0.78 7.78 13.92
N PRO A 32 1.95 7.56 13.27
CA PRO A 32 2.68 6.31 13.44
C PRO A 32 3.15 6.13 14.89
N GLN A 33 3.26 4.88 15.32
CA GLN A 33 3.93 4.56 16.59
C GLN A 33 5.43 4.91 16.51
N PRO A 34 6.10 5.21 17.63
CA PRO A 34 7.54 5.46 17.64
C PRO A 34 8.33 4.35 16.95
N GLY A 35 9.21 4.71 16.03
CA GLY A 35 10.03 3.76 15.26
C GLY A 35 9.38 3.21 13.98
N VAL A 36 8.11 3.53 13.70
CA VAL A 36 7.46 3.18 12.43
C VAL A 36 7.65 4.32 11.42
N PRO A 37 8.31 4.07 10.26
CA PRO A 37 8.44 5.08 9.22
C PRO A 37 7.08 5.51 8.66
N PRO A 38 6.86 6.80 8.34
CA PRO A 38 5.62 7.27 7.73
C PRO A 38 5.23 6.54 6.45
N GLU A 39 6.20 6.18 5.61
CA GLU A 39 5.99 5.44 4.36
C GLU A 39 5.40 4.06 4.61
N GLU A 40 5.86 3.38 5.65
CA GLU A 40 5.32 2.06 6.03
C GLU A 40 3.92 2.19 6.61
N ALA A 41 3.67 3.19 7.46
CA ALA A 41 2.36 3.43 8.03
C ALA A 41 1.33 3.81 6.94
N GLY A 42 1.69 4.71 6.03
CA GLY A 42 0.83 5.10 4.90
C GLY A 42 0.58 3.94 3.93
N ALA A 43 1.62 3.15 3.63
CA ALA A 43 1.48 1.95 2.81
C ALA A 43 0.61 0.88 3.46
N ALA A 44 0.68 0.69 4.77
CA ALA A 44 -0.18 -0.24 5.50
C ALA A 44 -1.66 0.15 5.41
N VAL A 45 -1.98 1.45 5.56
CA VAL A 45 -3.34 1.96 5.35
C VAL A 45 -3.81 1.68 3.93
N ALA A 46 -2.98 1.96 2.91
CA ALA A 46 -3.32 1.71 1.52
C ALA A 46 -3.50 0.20 1.22
N ALA A 47 -2.68 -0.66 1.83
CA ALA A 47 -2.72 -2.10 1.63
C ALA A 47 -4.01 -2.70 2.20
N GLU A 48 -4.26 -2.53 3.50
CA GLU A 48 -5.37 -3.18 4.22
C GLU A 48 -6.74 -2.58 3.87
N SER A 49 -6.79 -1.40 3.24
CA SER A 49 -8.02 -0.82 2.69
C SER A 49 -8.29 -1.20 1.24
N SER A 50 -7.42 -1.99 0.61
CA SER A 50 -7.57 -2.45 -0.78
C SER A 50 -7.44 -3.96 -0.91
N THR A 51 -6.21 -4.48 -1.00
CA THR A 51 -5.93 -5.88 -1.37
C THR A 51 -4.87 -6.57 -0.50
N GLY A 52 -4.21 -5.83 0.40
CA GLY A 52 -3.12 -6.35 1.21
C GLY A 52 -3.59 -7.14 2.42
N THR A 53 -2.68 -7.95 2.95
CA THR A 53 -2.76 -8.58 4.27
C THR A 53 -1.35 -8.70 4.86
N TRP A 54 -1.22 -9.14 6.11
CA TRP A 54 0.04 -9.17 6.89
C TRP A 54 1.16 -10.07 6.33
N THR A 55 0.88 -10.93 5.36
CA THR A 55 1.86 -11.84 4.74
C THR A 55 1.59 -11.98 3.25
N THR A 56 2.61 -12.27 2.46
CA THR A 56 2.42 -12.48 1.02
C THR A 56 1.59 -13.72 0.75
N VAL A 57 0.59 -13.62 -0.13
CA VAL A 57 -0.24 -14.74 -0.57
C VAL A 57 0.02 -15.05 -2.03
N TRP A 58 0.09 -16.32 -2.40
CA TRP A 58 0.43 -16.71 -3.77
C TRP A 58 -0.69 -16.36 -4.76
N THR A 59 -1.92 -16.21 -4.26
CA THR A 59 -3.12 -15.85 -5.01
C THR A 59 -3.06 -14.46 -5.62
N ASP A 60 -2.17 -13.58 -5.15
CA ASP A 60 -1.90 -12.29 -5.80
C ASP A 60 -1.51 -12.48 -7.27
N GLY A 61 -0.81 -13.57 -7.60
CA GLY A 61 -0.42 -13.92 -8.96
C GLY A 61 -1.56 -14.39 -9.88
N LEU A 62 -2.77 -14.55 -9.34
CA LEU A 62 -3.97 -14.91 -10.11
C LEU A 62 -4.78 -13.67 -10.55
N THR A 63 -4.35 -12.47 -10.16
CA THR A 63 -5.04 -11.22 -10.47
C THR A 63 -4.05 -10.16 -10.95
N SER A 64 -4.56 -9.07 -11.52
CA SER A 64 -3.75 -7.90 -11.86
C SER A 64 -3.53 -7.04 -10.62
N LEU A 65 -2.68 -7.48 -9.68
CA LEU A 65 -2.44 -6.77 -8.41
C LEU A 65 -2.13 -5.28 -8.62
N ASP A 66 -1.32 -4.94 -9.63
CA ASP A 66 -1.00 -3.54 -9.91
C ASP A 66 -2.24 -2.71 -10.25
N ARG A 67 -3.27 -3.29 -10.89
CA ARG A 67 -4.53 -2.59 -11.13
C ARG A 67 -5.31 -2.34 -9.84
N TYR A 68 -5.38 -3.34 -8.95
CA TYR A 68 -6.32 -3.33 -7.83
C TYR A 68 -5.74 -2.83 -6.51
N LYS A 69 -4.41 -2.77 -6.37
CA LYS A 69 -3.78 -2.26 -5.16
C LYS A 69 -4.07 -0.77 -4.96
N GLY A 70 -4.33 -0.41 -3.71
CA GLY A 70 -4.26 0.97 -3.24
C GLY A 70 -2.83 1.51 -3.36
N ARG A 71 -2.69 2.83 -3.34
CA ARG A 71 -1.40 3.51 -3.49
C ARG A 71 -1.29 4.66 -2.50
N CYS A 72 -0.28 4.60 -1.64
CA CYS A 72 0.19 5.75 -0.89
C CYS A 72 1.18 6.50 -1.79
N TYR A 73 0.75 7.62 -2.38
CA TYR A 73 1.52 8.36 -3.38
C TYR A 73 2.05 9.70 -2.88
N GLN A 74 1.57 10.21 -1.75
CA GLN A 74 2.02 11.47 -1.16
C GLN A 74 1.96 11.39 0.37
N ILE A 75 2.99 11.92 1.02
CA ILE A 75 3.11 12.10 2.46
C ILE A 75 3.67 13.52 2.67
N GLU A 76 3.06 14.28 3.58
CA GLU A 76 3.47 15.65 3.96
C GLU A 76 4.04 15.70 5.38
#